data_AF-A0A8S3H3W8-F1
#
_entry.id   AF-A0A8S3H3W8-F1
#
_cell.length_a   1.000
_cell.length_b   1.000
_cell.length_c   1.000
_cell.angle_alpha   90.00
_cell.angle_beta   90.00
_cell.angle_gamma   90.00
#
_symmetry.space_group_name_H-M   'P 1'
#
loop_
_entity.id
_entity.type
_entity.pdbx_description
1 polymer ?
#
loop_
_entity_poly.entity_id
_entity_poly.type
_entity_poly.pdbx_seq_one_letter_code
_entity_poly.pdbx_strand_id
1 'polypeptide(L)'
;GRKPLTFGKAKRDNVKHQRFPIDRYVKFGSGSGKSLTIDQVYNILMTLKHTESWVEAFKYIPDRKVVERYTEKKEAKSHDREKYVWRP
;
A
#
# COMPACT_ATOMS: atom_id res chain seq x y z
N GLY A 1 11.32 3.65 -17.63
CA GLY A 1 10.36 3.23 -16.58
C GLY A 1 9.12 2.64 -17.22
N ARG A 2 8.46 1.65 -16.59
CA ARG A 2 7.21 1.05 -17.11
C ARG A 2 6.08 2.10 -17.08
N LYS A 3 5.31 2.22 -18.17
CA LYS A 3 4.16 3.14 -18.28
C LYS A 3 2.95 2.57 -17.51
N PRO A 4 2.12 3.40 -16.85
CA PRO A 4 0.95 2.94 -16.10
C PRO A 4 -0.24 2.66 -17.03
N LEU A 5 -0.20 1.53 -17.75
CA LEU A 5 -1.20 1.18 -18.77
C LEU A 5 -2.62 1.05 -18.21
N THR A 6 -2.77 0.45 -17.03
CA THR A 6 -4.09 0.20 -16.40
C THR A 6 -4.76 1.48 -15.92
N PHE A 7 -4.00 2.39 -15.30
CA PHE A 7 -4.50 3.70 -14.85
C PHE A 7 -4.97 4.54 -16.03
N GLY A 8 -4.19 4.59 -17.11
CA GLY A 8 -4.56 5.33 -18.31
C GLY A 8 -5.85 4.80 -18.96
N LYS A 9 -6.04 3.47 -18.97
CA LYS A 9 -7.29 2.86 -19.44
C LYS A 9 -8.48 3.23 -18.56
N ALA A 10 -8.40 3.02 -17.25
CA ALA A 10 -9.49 3.33 -16.32
C ALA A 10 -9.90 4.81 -16.36
N LYS A 11 -8.94 5.73 -16.54
CA LYS A 11 -9.23 7.16 -16.74
C LYS A 11 -10.00 7.44 -18.03
N ARG A 12 -9.63 6.80 -19.16
CA ARG A 12 -10.35 6.95 -20.44
C ARG A 12 -11.78 6.38 -20.35
N ASP A 13 -11.93 5.27 -19.65
CA ASP A 13 -13.19 4.55 -19.53
C ASP A 13 -14.08 5.12 -18.40
N ASN A 14 -13.64 6.20 -17.72
CA ASN A 14 -14.30 6.82 -16.57
C ASN A 14 -14.66 5.84 -15.43
N VAL A 15 -13.79 4.85 -15.21
CA VAL A 15 -13.96 3.84 -14.15
C VAL A 15 -13.25 4.31 -12.88
N LYS A 16 -13.98 4.30 -11.75
CA LYS A 16 -13.38 4.58 -10.44
C LYS A 16 -12.29 3.56 -10.13
N HIS A 17 -11.14 4.07 -9.71
CA HIS A 17 -9.95 3.27 -9.40
C HIS A 17 -9.33 3.72 -8.08
N GLN A 18 -8.63 2.81 -7.41
CA GLN A 18 -7.91 3.12 -6.17
C GLN A 18 -6.61 2.32 -6.08
N ARG A 19 -5.64 2.84 -5.33
CA ARG A 19 -4.42 2.13 -4.94
C ARG A 19 -4.52 1.71 -3.48
N PHE A 20 -3.88 0.59 -3.16
CA PHE A 20 -3.71 0.17 -1.78
C PHE A 20 -2.85 1.17 -0.99
N PRO A 21 -3.12 1.37 0.32
CA PRO A 21 -2.35 2.26 1.19
C PRO A 21 -1.01 1.65 1.65
N ILE A 22 -0.30 0.95 0.76
CA ILE A 22 0.86 0.11 1.08
C ILE A 22 1.94 0.89 1.82
N ASP A 23 2.21 2.13 1.39
CA ASP A 23 3.28 2.98 1.94
C ASP A 23 3.11 3.33 3.42
N ARG A 24 1.90 3.17 3.97
CA ARG A 24 1.63 3.36 5.40
C ARG A 24 2.13 2.18 6.24
N TYR A 25 2.07 0.98 5.68
CA TYR A 25 2.33 -0.28 6.38
C TYR A 25 3.64 -0.95 5.99
N VAL A 26 4.20 -0.63 4.82
CA VAL A 26 5.36 -1.34 4.26
C VAL A 26 6.32 -0.37 3.59
N LYS A 27 7.55 -0.32 4.10
CA LYS A 27 8.68 0.35 3.44
C LYS A 27 9.34 -0.60 2.44
N PHE A 28 9.35 -0.23 1.17
CA PHE A 28 9.98 -1.01 0.11
C PHE A 28 11.48 -0.76 0.03
N GLY A 29 12.24 -1.78 -0.38
CA GLY A 29 13.67 -1.67 -0.67
C GLY A 29 13.97 -0.87 -1.94
N SER A 30 15.14 -0.26 -1.97
CA SER A 30 15.65 0.47 -3.15
C SER A 30 15.65 -0.45 -4.38
N GLY A 31 14.95 -0.03 -5.44
CA GLY A 31 14.80 -0.81 -6.67
C GLY A 31 13.64 -1.81 -6.70
N SER A 32 12.96 -2.04 -5.56
CA SER A 32 11.76 -2.88 -5.52
C SER A 32 10.53 -2.12 -5.98
N GLY A 33 9.91 -2.58 -7.08
CA GLY A 33 8.66 -1.99 -7.58
C GLY A 33 7.45 -2.35 -6.72
N LYS A 34 6.56 -1.38 -6.50
CA LYS A 34 5.25 -1.53 -5.82
C LYS A 34 4.17 -2.22 -6.66
N SER A 35 4.58 -2.91 -7.73
CA SER A 35 3.68 -3.72 -8.55
C SER A 35 3.55 -5.10 -7.93
N LEU A 36 2.31 -5.47 -7.61
CA LEU A 36 1.94 -6.78 -7.08
C LEU A 36 1.43 -7.67 -8.22
N THR A 37 1.58 -8.98 -8.06
CA THR A 37 0.94 -9.96 -8.96
C THR A 37 -0.57 -10.01 -8.69
N ILE A 38 -1.35 -10.53 -9.62
CA ILE A 38 -2.81 -10.69 -9.45
C ILE A 38 -3.12 -11.56 -8.23
N ASP A 39 -2.37 -12.65 -8.05
CA ASP A 39 -2.52 -13.54 -6.90
C ASP A 39 -2.29 -12.80 -5.56
N GLN A 40 -1.26 -11.95 -5.47
CA GLN A 40 -1.01 -11.13 -4.28
C GLN A 40 -2.16 -10.16 -4.01
N VAL A 41 -2.69 -9.52 -5.06
CA VAL A 41 -3.85 -8.63 -4.95
C VAL A 41 -5.08 -9.40 -4.47
N TYR A 42 -5.34 -10.59 -5.03
CA TYR A 42 -6.46 -11.43 -4.64
C TYR A 42 -6.39 -11.81 -3.16
N ASN A 43 -5.25 -12.32 -2.71
CA ASN A 43 -5.05 -12.72 -1.31
C ASN A 43 -5.16 -11.53 -0.35
N ILE A 44 -4.61 -10.36 -0.70
CA ILE A 44 -4.78 -9.12 0.08
C ILE A 44 -6.26 -8.77 0.25
N LEU A 45 -7.03 -8.76 -0.85
CA LEU A 45 -8.45 -8.43 -0.80
C LEU A 45 -9.26 -9.45 0.00
N MET A 46 -8.95 -10.75 -0.14
CA MET A 46 -9.59 -11.80 0.63
C MET A 46 -9.32 -11.67 2.13
N THR A 47 -8.08 -11.40 2.52
CA THR A 47 -7.75 -11.15 3.94
C THR A 47 -8.47 -9.93 4.48
N LEU A 48 -8.49 -8.81 3.75
CA LEU A 48 -9.22 -7.61 4.17
C LEU A 48 -10.70 -7.86 4.36
N LYS A 49 -11.33 -8.66 3.48
CA LYS A 49 -12.74 -9.03 3.60
C LYS A 49 -13.05 -9.79 4.90
N HIS A 50 -12.09 -10.55 5.42
CA HIS A 50 -12.28 -11.38 6.61
C HIS A 50 -11.76 -10.75 7.91
N THR A 51 -10.69 -9.95 7.85
CA THR A 51 -9.98 -9.44 9.04
C THR A 51 -10.07 -7.94 9.22
N GLU A 52 -10.46 -7.20 8.18
CA GLU A 52 -10.44 -5.73 8.13
C GLU A 52 -9.07 -5.10 8.46
N SER A 53 -7.98 -5.88 8.47
CA SER A 53 -6.65 -5.41 8.85
C SER A 53 -5.69 -5.38 7.66
N TRP A 54 -5.17 -4.18 7.38
CA TRP A 54 -4.11 -3.97 6.39
C TRP A 54 -2.78 -4.59 6.81
N VAL A 55 -2.48 -4.67 8.10
CA VAL A 55 -1.26 -5.30 8.62
C VAL A 55 -1.25 -6.78 8.30
N GLU A 56 -2.37 -7.47 8.51
CA GLU A 56 -2.52 -8.87 8.14
C GLU A 56 -2.52 -9.06 6.62
N ALA A 57 -3.27 -8.24 5.89
CA ALA A 57 -3.38 -8.36 4.44
C ALA A 57 -2.03 -8.14 3.73
N PHE A 58 -1.20 -7.20 4.19
CA PHE A 58 0.09 -6.96 3.53
C PHE A 58 1.18 -8.01 3.85
N LYS A 59 0.90 -9.04 4.66
CA LYS A 59 1.79 -10.22 4.81
C LYS A 59 2.05 -10.94 3.49
N TYR A 60 1.13 -10.88 2.53
CA TYR A 60 1.31 -11.47 1.19
C TYR A 60 2.30 -10.73 0.28
N ILE A 61 2.81 -9.56 0.69
CA ILE A 61 3.92 -8.90 -0.01
C ILE A 61 5.22 -9.65 0.33
N PRO A 62 6.01 -10.11 -0.66
CA PRO A 62 7.22 -10.90 -0.39
C PRO A 62 8.29 -10.13 0.38
N ASP A 63 8.88 -10.75 1.39
CA ASP A 63 9.83 -10.09 2.30
C ASP A 63 11.06 -9.51 1.62
N ARG A 64 11.56 -10.15 0.54
CA ARG A 64 12.68 -9.60 -0.26
C ARG A 64 12.42 -8.20 -0.84
N LYS A 65 11.16 -7.76 -0.91
CA LYS A 65 10.76 -6.43 -1.39
C LYS A 65 10.68 -5.41 -0.26
N VAL A 66 10.72 -5.85 0.99
CA VAL A 66 10.38 -5.08 2.19
C VAL A 66 11.63 -4.81 3.00
N VAL A 67 11.83 -3.55 3.38
CA VAL A 67 12.87 -3.12 4.33
C VAL A 67 12.31 -3.08 5.74
N GLU A 68 11.08 -2.61 5.91
CA GLU A 68 10.43 -2.50 7.21
C GLU A 68 8.91 -2.67 7.07
N ARG A 69 8.27 -3.33 8.04
CA ARG A 69 6.81 -3.37 8.20
C ARG A 69 6.41 -2.53 9.41
N TYR A 70 5.44 -1.65 9.22
CA TYR A 70 4.86 -0.82 10.28
C TYR A 70 3.65 -1.52 10.89
N THR A 71 3.47 -1.32 12.19
CA THR A 71 2.26 -1.72 12.91
C THR A 71 1.32 -0.53 13.04
N GLU A 72 0.03 -0.77 13.16
CA GLU A 72 -1.00 0.26 13.38
C GLU A 72 -0.65 1.21 14.55
N LYS A 73 0.03 0.68 15.57
CA LYS A 73 0.48 1.45 16.76
C LYS A 73 1.60 2.45 16.46
N LYS A 74 2.44 2.22 15.44
CA LYS A 74 3.48 3.18 15.01
C LYS A 74 2.86 4.34 14.21
N GLU A 75 1.81 4.09 13.43
CA GLU A 75 1.14 5.12 12.61
C GLU A 75 0.48 6.22 13.45
N ALA A 76 -0.20 5.85 14.54
CA ALA A 76 -0.85 6.80 15.45
C ALA A 76 0.14 7.82 16.04
N LYS A 77 1.41 7.44 16.25
CA LYS A 77 2.46 8.34 16.79
C LYS A 77 3.12 9.21 15.72
N SER A 78 3.10 8.81 14.45
CA SER A 78 3.72 9.57 13.35
C SER A 78 2.80 10.67 12.82
N HIS A 79 1.50 10.39 12.64
CA HIS A 79 0.51 11.41 12.23
C HIS A 79 0.35 12.53 13.27
N ASP A 80 0.49 12.21 14.56
CA ASP A 80 0.42 13.21 15.62
C ASP A 80 1.62 14.16 15.59
N ARG A 81 2.80 13.70 15.17
CA ARG A 81 4.00 14.56 15.03
C ARG A 81 3.88 15.51 13.84
N GLU A 82 3.33 15.04 12.72
CA GLU A 82 3.21 15.84 11.49
C GLU A 82 2.14 16.95 11.62
N LYS A 83 1.16 16.77 12.52
CA LYS A 83 0.17 17.79 12.91
C LYS A 83 0.78 19.04 13.58
N TYR A 84 2.00 18.95 14.11
CA TYR A 84 2.71 20.08 14.74
C TYR A 84 3.77 20.74 13.84
N VAL A 85 4.01 20.23 12.62
CA VAL A 85 5.12 20.69 11.76
C VAL A 85 4.70 21.77 10.75
N TRP A 86 3.44 22.22 10.72
CA TRP A 86 3.07 23.43 9.98
C TRP A 86 1.98 24.25 10.67
N ARG A 87 2.37 25.39 11.24
CA ARG A 87 1.54 26.60 11.34
C ARG A 87 2.31 27.71 10.60
N PRO A 88 1.60 28.56 9.82
CA PRO A 88 2.20 29.50 8.87
C PRO A 88 3.17 30.50 9.51
#